data_AF-A0A0F9PCZ1-F1
#
_entry.id   AF-A0A0F9PCZ1-F1
#
_cell.length_a   1.000
_cell.length_b   1.000
_cell.length_c   1.000
_cell.angle_alpha   90.00
_cell.angle_beta   90.00
_cell.angle_gamma   90.00
#
_symmetry.space_group_name_H-M   'P 1'
#
loop_
_entity.id
_entity.type
_entity.pdbx_description
1 polymer ?
#
loop_
_entity_poly.entity_id
_entity_poly.type
_entity_poly.pdbx_seq_one_letter_code
_entity_poly.pdbx_strand_id
1 'polypeptide(L)'
;MTQDKIFKAFRGPQRHVKRAMSTVQRKRRNAFRTCAAYWKQSLTQDERLLWLEFSNLFETGYNAFLRINLVQVFNGLPIISVPVIYS
;
A
#
# COMPACT_ATOMS: atom_id res chain seq x y z
N MET A 1 0.78 -54.07 1.68
CA MET A 1 0.55 -52.74 2.30
C MET A 1 1.47 -51.74 1.60
N THR A 2 0.94 -50.95 0.68
CA THR A 2 1.71 -50.03 -0.19
C THR A 2 2.08 -48.73 0.53
N GLN A 3 3.29 -48.23 0.28
CA GLN A 3 3.92 -47.04 0.90
C GLN A 3 3.08 -45.75 0.81
N ASP A 4 2.09 -45.71 -0.09
CA ASP A 4 1.19 -44.57 -0.32
C ASP A 4 0.31 -44.20 0.89
N LYS A 5 0.12 -45.12 1.85
CA LYS A 5 -0.68 -44.85 3.05
C LYS A 5 0.07 -44.04 4.12
N ILE A 6 1.40 -43.99 4.08
CA ILE A 6 2.20 -43.28 5.10
C ILE A 6 2.15 -41.76 4.87
N PHE A 7 2.16 -41.29 3.62
CA PHE A 7 2.17 -39.87 3.30
C PHE A 7 0.84 -39.14 3.53
N LYS A 8 -0.29 -39.86 3.59
CA LYS A 8 -1.61 -39.27 3.89
C LYS A 8 -1.82 -39.00 5.38
N ALA A 9 -1.12 -39.70 6.27
CA ALA A 9 -1.26 -39.54 7.72
C ALA A 9 -0.60 -38.27 8.28
N PHE A 10 0.39 -37.72 7.59
CA PHE A 10 1.09 -36.49 8.02
C PHE A 10 0.44 -35.18 7.57
N ARG A 11 -0.62 -35.25 6.74
CA ARG A 11 -1.41 -34.08 6.35
C ARG A 11 -2.62 -33.94 7.28
N GLY A 12 -2.33 -33.72 8.56
CA GLY A 12 -3.35 -33.16 9.47
C GLY A 12 -3.93 -31.87 8.87
N PRO A 13 -5.09 -31.38 9.34
CA PRO A 13 -5.70 -30.17 8.80
C PRO A 13 -4.64 -29.07 8.84
N GLN A 14 -4.21 -28.60 7.65
CA GLN A 14 -3.35 -27.44 7.54
C GLN A 14 -4.16 -26.28 8.12
N ARG A 15 -4.05 -26.08 9.43
CA ARG A 15 -4.41 -24.82 10.06
C ARG A 15 -3.54 -23.82 9.32
N HIS A 16 -4.14 -23.03 8.43
CA HIS A 16 -3.48 -21.85 7.90
C HIS A 16 -3.14 -21.00 9.11
N VAL A 17 -1.93 -21.17 9.65
CA VAL A 17 -1.39 -20.30 10.68
C VAL A 17 -1.27 -18.96 9.97
N LYS A 18 -2.29 -18.12 10.14
CA LYS A 18 -2.24 -16.71 9.72
C LYS A 18 -1.09 -16.12 10.52
N ARG A 19 0.11 -16.12 9.94
CA ARG A 19 1.28 -15.50 10.56
C ARG A 19 0.88 -14.08 10.90
N ALA A 20 1.01 -13.73 12.18
CA ALA A 20 0.76 -12.36 12.61
C ALA A 20 1.62 -11.44 11.75
N MET A 21 1.01 -10.41 11.14
CA MET A 21 1.76 -9.42 10.36
C MET A 21 2.88 -8.86 11.23
N SER A 22 4.09 -8.79 10.69
CA SER A 22 5.19 -8.15 11.39
C SER A 22 4.88 -6.68 11.63
N THR A 23 5.53 -6.08 12.63
CA THR A 23 5.37 -4.65 12.92
C THR A 23 5.65 -3.78 11.70
N VAL A 24 6.64 -4.15 10.89
CA VAL A 24 6.97 -3.45 9.63
C VAL A 24 5.84 -3.57 8.60
N GLN A 25 5.28 -4.77 8.40
CA GLN A 25 4.15 -4.98 7.50
C GLN A 25 2.92 -4.18 7.96
N ARG A 26 2.66 -4.14 9.27
CA ARG A 26 1.58 -3.35 9.86
C ARG A 26 1.78 -1.85 9.60
N LYS A 27 3.00 -1.32 9.80
CA LYS A 27 3.34 0.08 9.50
C LYS A 27 3.14 0.42 8.02
N ARG A 28 3.63 -0.42 7.10
CA ARG A 28 3.42 -0.23 5.64
C ARG A 28 1.94 -0.22 5.27
N ARG A 29 1.15 -1.14 5.83
CA ARG A 29 -0.29 -1.21 5.61
C ARG A 29 -1.00 0.05 6.13
N ASN A 30 -0.61 0.55 7.29
CA ASN A 30 -1.15 1.79 7.83
C ASN A 30 -0.79 2.99 6.95
N ALA A 31 0.47 3.11 6.53
CA ALA A 31 0.89 4.19 5.62
C ALA A 31 0.09 4.19 4.32
N PHE A 32 -0.07 3.01 3.68
CA PHE A 32 -0.90 2.90 2.49
C PHE A 32 -2.36 3.31 2.73
N ARG A 33 -2.95 2.86 3.85
CA ARG A 33 -4.33 3.23 4.22
C ARG A 33 -4.48 4.74 4.42
N THR A 34 -3.53 5.38 5.08
CA THR A 34 -3.52 6.83 5.29
C THR A 34 -3.47 7.56 3.96
N CYS A 35 -2.54 7.19 3.06
CA CYS A 35 -2.46 7.80 1.73
C CYS A 35 -3.74 7.58 0.90
N ALA A 36 -4.29 6.36 0.89
CA ALA A 36 -5.50 6.06 0.15
C ALA A 36 -6.72 6.80 0.70
N ALA A 37 -6.83 6.94 2.03
CA ALA A 37 -7.88 7.72 2.68
C ALA A 37 -7.78 9.20 2.31
N TYR A 38 -6.56 9.76 2.35
CA TYR A 38 -6.30 11.15 1.95
C TYR A 38 -6.69 11.38 0.49
N TRP A 39 -6.20 10.55 -0.44
CA TRP A 39 -6.53 10.67 -1.86
C TRP A 39 -8.03 10.58 -2.15
N LYS A 40 -8.76 9.79 -1.36
CA LYS A 40 -10.22 9.71 -1.46
C LYS A 40 -10.90 10.95 -0.88
N GLN A 41 -10.37 11.56 0.18
CA GLN A 41 -10.89 12.80 0.75
C GLN A 41 -10.63 14.00 -0.16
N SER A 42 -9.46 14.06 -0.81
CA SER A 42 -9.10 15.09 -1.79
C SER A 42 -9.90 15.03 -3.10
N LEU A 43 -10.88 14.11 -3.23
CA LEU A 43 -11.82 14.09 -4.37
C LEU A 43 -12.68 15.37 -4.45
N THR A 44 -12.82 16.11 -3.35
CA THR A 44 -13.60 17.35 -3.29
C THR A 44 -12.75 18.62 -3.42
N GLN A 45 -11.45 18.51 -3.74
CA GLN A 45 -10.51 19.63 -3.78
C GLN A 45 -9.64 19.63 -5.04
N ASP A 46 -9.27 20.83 -5.50
CA ASP A 46 -8.38 21.11 -6.63
C ASP A 46 -7.00 20.42 -6.53
N GLU A 47 -6.61 19.96 -5.34
CA GLU A 47 -5.36 19.24 -5.07
C GLU A 47 -5.15 18.02 -5.99
N ARG A 48 -6.23 17.28 -6.29
CA ARG A 48 -6.11 16.08 -7.14
C ARG A 48 -5.80 16.43 -8.59
N LEU A 49 -6.31 17.56 -9.10
CA LEU A 49 -6.01 18.04 -10.44
C LEU A 49 -4.52 18.37 -10.58
N LEU A 50 -3.94 19.00 -9.57
CA LEU A 50 -2.50 19.30 -9.55
C LEU A 50 -1.64 18.03 -9.60
N TRP A 51 -2.04 16.96 -8.92
CA TRP A 51 -1.35 15.66 -9.02
C TRP A 51 -1.52 14.98 -10.38
N LEU A 52 -2.67 15.19 -11.05
CA LEU A 52 -2.90 14.69 -12.40
C LEU A 52 -2.09 15.47 -13.44
N GLU A 53 -1.97 16.79 -13.28
CA GLU A 53 -1.12 17.66 -14.10
C GLU A 53 0.37 17.33 -13.89
N PHE A 54 0.77 17.10 -12.64
CA PHE A 54 2.13 16.70 -12.28
C PHE A 54 2.56 15.38 -12.93
N SER A 55 1.65 14.40 -13.06
CA SER A 55 1.97 13.08 -13.59
C SER A 55 2.14 13.03 -15.11
N ASN A 56 2.22 14.19 -15.76
CA ASN A 56 2.38 14.40 -17.19
C ASN A 56 3.34 13.37 -17.82
N LEU A 57 2.73 12.35 -18.45
CA LEU A 57 3.20 11.50 -19.55
C LEU A 57 2.99 9.98 -19.34
N PHE A 58 3.13 9.39 -18.15
CA PHE A 58 3.08 7.90 -18.03
C PHE A 58 2.57 7.30 -16.71
N GLU A 59 2.30 8.11 -15.68
CA GLU A 59 1.72 7.63 -14.42
C GLU A 59 0.34 8.25 -14.20
N THR A 60 -0.58 7.54 -13.54
CA THR A 60 -1.79 8.19 -13.02
C THR A 60 -1.38 9.09 -11.85
N GLY A 61 -2.04 10.24 -11.68
CA GLY A 61 -1.76 11.13 -10.54
C GLY A 61 -1.81 10.42 -9.18
N TYR A 62 -2.63 9.37 -9.06
CA TYR A 62 -2.68 8.51 -7.87
C TYR A 62 -1.37 7.73 -7.63
N ASN A 63 -0.79 7.16 -8.68
CA ASN A 63 0.46 6.41 -8.56
C ASN A 63 1.63 7.34 -8.22
N ALA A 64 1.69 8.51 -8.87
CA ALA A 64 2.67 9.54 -8.55
C ALA A 64 2.54 9.99 -7.08
N PHE A 65 1.30 10.28 -6.65
CA PHE A 65 0.98 10.62 -5.26
C PHE A 65 1.42 9.54 -4.27
N LEU A 66 1.07 8.28 -4.52
CA LEU A 66 1.45 7.16 -3.65
C LEU A 66 2.97 7.00 -3.57
N ARG A 67 3.67 7.09 -4.70
CA ARG A 67 5.13 6.88 -4.75
C ARG A 67 5.86 7.88 -3.86
N ILE A 68 5.40 9.13 -3.82
CA ILE A 68 5.99 10.18 -2.97
C ILE A 68 5.51 10.04 -1.52
N ASN A 69 4.20 9.99 -1.29
CA ASN A 69 3.63 10.09 0.05
C ASN A 69 3.72 8.81 0.86
N LEU A 70 3.78 7.63 0.23
CA LEU A 70 3.82 6.36 0.97
C LEU A 70 5.12 6.23 1.78
N VAL A 71 6.26 6.68 1.22
CA VAL A 71 7.54 6.69 1.95
C VAL A 71 7.53 7.74 3.07
N GLN A 72 6.99 8.93 2.81
CA GLN A 72 6.82 10.00 3.80
C GLN A 72 6.03 9.51 5.02
N VAL A 73 4.82 9.01 4.80
CA VAL A 73 3.91 8.56 5.86
C VAL A 73 4.48 7.33 6.58
N PHE A 74 5.16 6.43 5.88
CA PHE A 74 5.83 5.30 6.51
C PHE A 74 6.89 5.74 7.53
N ASN A 75 7.58 6.85 7.26
CA ASN A 75 8.55 7.48 8.16
C ASN A 75 7.91 8.40 9.21
N GLY A 76 6.57 8.51 9.24
CA GLY A 76 5.84 9.36 10.18
C GLY A 76 5.78 10.84 9.78
N LEU A 77 6.11 11.17 8.53
CA LEU A 77 5.99 12.53 7.99
C LEU A 77 4.56 12.79 7.50
N PRO A 78 4.11 14.07 7.50
CA PRO A 78 2.79 14.43 6.99
C PRO A 78 2.69 14.23 5.48
N ILE A 79 1.45 14.15 4.99
CA ILE A 79 1.17 14.08 3.55
C ILE A 79 1.45 15.43 2.90
N ILE A 80 2.10 15.38 1.74
CA ILE A 80 2.21 16.51 0.82
C ILE A 80 0.94 16.57 -0.02
N SER A 81 0.16 17.64 0.17
CA SER A 81 -1.10 17.87 -0.51
C SER A 81 -0.92 18.30 -1.97
N VAL A 82 0.10 19.13 -2.26
CA VAL A 82 0.38 19.70 -3.58
C VAL A 82 1.77 19.27 -4.05
N PRO A 83 1.92 18.70 -5.25
CA PRO A 83 3.24 18.33 -5.77
C PRO A 83 4.09 19.57 -6.04
N VAL A 84 5.37 19.54 -5.62
CA VAL A 84 6.33 20.61 -5.94
C VAL A 84 6.84 20.39 -7.35
N ILE A 85 6.50 21.30 -8.26
CA ILE A 85 7.06 21.35 -9.62
C ILE A 85 8.28 22.27 -9.56
N TYR A 86 9.47 21.72 -9.73
CA TYR A 86 10.66 22.54 -9.95
C TYR A 86 10.61 23.01 -11.42
N SER A 87 10.42 24.32 -11.61
CA SER A 87 10.46 25.02 -12.90
C SER A 87 11.87 25.14 -13.44
#